data_AF-A0A0N1F6F1-F1
#
_entry.id   AF-A0A0N1F6F1-F1
#
_cell.length_a   1.000
_cell.length_b   1.000
_cell.length_c   1.000
_cell.angle_alpha   90.00
_cell.angle_beta   90.00
_cell.angle_gamma   90.00
#
_symmetry.space_group_name_H-M   'P 1'
#
loop_
_entity.id
_entity.type
_entity.pdbx_description
1 polymer ?
#
loop_
_entity_poly.entity_id
_entity_poly.type
_entity_poly.pdbx_seq_one_letter_code
_entity_poly.pdbx_strand_id
1 'polypeptide(L)'
;MSHIEGFETPIHASLVQPILMGGAPRGIAIVNGTLAAALGLGLQQWPVGIALWAIGHSLAVFAARRDPEFANVLIRHLRQKGYLAC
;
A
#
# COMPACT_ATOMS: atom_id res chain seq x y z
N MET A 1 29.49 2.55 -23.73
CA MET A 1 28.41 1.78 -24.40
C MET A 1 27.85 2.66 -25.49
N SER A 2 28.02 2.27 -26.75
CA SER A 2 27.44 2.98 -27.89
C SER A 2 25.92 2.83 -27.86
N HIS A 3 25.19 3.93 -27.81
CA HIS A 3 23.74 3.96 -27.92
C HIS A 3 23.35 3.57 -29.35
N ILE A 4 22.56 2.51 -29.51
CA ILE A 4 22.13 1.97 -30.80
C ILE A 4 20.72 2.49 -31.05
N GLU A 5 20.55 3.31 -32.10
CA GLU A 5 19.26 3.91 -32.43
C GLU A 5 18.20 2.83 -32.73
N GLY A 6 16.99 2.97 -32.17
CA GLY A 6 15.86 2.06 -32.41
C GLY A 6 15.60 0.97 -31.35
N PHE A 7 16.41 0.88 -30.30
CA PHE A 7 16.21 -0.08 -29.19
C PHE A 7 15.57 0.54 -27.93
N GLU A 8 15.17 1.81 -27.98
CA GLU A 8 14.55 2.51 -26.84
C GLU A 8 13.09 2.87 -27.17
N THR A 9 12.17 2.45 -26.31
CA THR A 9 10.74 2.76 -26.43
C THR A 9 10.29 3.48 -25.15
N PRO A 10 9.56 4.60 -25.24
CA PRO A 10 9.07 5.29 -24.04
C PRO A 10 8.08 4.41 -23.29
N ILE A 11 8.37 4.11 -22.02
CA ILE A 11 7.47 3.40 -21.11
C ILE A 11 6.72 4.44 -20.29
N HIS A 12 5.38 4.38 -20.30
CA HIS A 12 4.58 5.22 -19.43
C HIS A 12 4.77 4.80 -17.97
N ALA A 13 5.00 5.80 -17.10
CA ALA A 13 5.19 5.57 -15.67
C ALA A 13 4.01 4.82 -15.01
N SER A 14 2.81 4.94 -15.57
CA SER A 14 1.61 4.21 -15.13
C SER A 14 1.74 2.68 -15.18
N LEU A 15 2.65 2.12 -16.01
CA LEU A 15 2.87 0.68 -16.08
C LEU A 15 3.80 0.16 -14.98
N VAL A 16 4.60 1.03 -14.37
CA VAL A 16 5.70 0.65 -13.46
C VAL A 16 5.50 1.20 -12.06
N GLN A 17 4.79 2.33 -11.93
CA GLN A 17 4.56 2.95 -10.64
C GLN A 17 3.42 2.26 -9.87
N PRO A 18 3.58 2.07 -8.55
CA PRO A 18 2.52 1.54 -7.71
C PRO A 18 1.27 2.42 -7.69
N ILE A 19 0.11 1.77 -7.70
CA ILE A 19 -1.19 2.45 -7.63
C ILE A 19 -1.46 2.88 -6.17
N LEU A 20 -1.26 4.16 -5.92
CA LEU A 20 -1.55 4.80 -4.63
C LEU A 20 -2.97 5.38 -4.64
N MET A 21 -3.67 5.25 -3.52
CA MET A 21 -4.98 5.85 -3.25
C MET A 21 -4.83 6.81 -2.07
N GLY A 22 -4.88 8.12 -2.34
CA GLY A 22 -4.67 9.15 -1.31
C GLY A 22 -3.26 9.16 -0.70
N GLY A 23 -2.26 8.60 -1.40
CA GLY A 23 -0.89 8.46 -0.90
C GLY A 23 -0.60 7.17 -0.14
N ALA A 24 -1.58 6.26 0.01
CA ALA A 24 -1.39 4.93 0.58
C ALA A 24 -1.55 3.83 -0.49
N PRO A 25 -0.97 2.63 -0.35
CA PRO A 25 -1.17 1.56 -1.31
C PRO A 25 -2.63 1.10 -1.29
N ARG A 26 -3.24 0.95 -2.47
CA ARG A 26 -4.68 0.70 -2.63
C ARG A 26 -5.24 -0.39 -1.70
N GLY A 27 -4.52 -1.51 -1.55
CA GLY A 27 -4.98 -2.66 -0.77
C GLY A 27 -5.13 -2.32 0.71
N ILE A 28 -4.14 -1.62 1.28
CA ILE A 28 -4.13 -1.22 2.68
C ILE A 28 -5.20 -0.15 2.94
N ALA A 29 -5.35 0.80 2.01
CA ALA A 29 -6.37 1.84 2.12
C ALA A 29 -7.79 1.25 2.15
N ILE A 30 -8.09 0.27 1.29
CA ILE A 30 -9.37 -0.44 1.25
C ILE A 30 -9.59 -1.20 2.56
N VAL A 31 -8.63 -2.04 2.98
CA VAL A 31 -8.75 -2.84 4.21
C VAL A 31 -8.98 -1.94 5.44
N ASN A 32 -8.22 -0.86 5.57
CA ASN A 32 -8.38 0.08 6.68
C ASN A 32 -9.74 0.79 6.64
N GLY A 33 -10.18 1.23 5.46
CA GLY A 33 -11.50 1.84 5.27
C GLY A 33 -12.64 0.89 5.62
N THR A 34 -12.55 -0.38 5.21
CA THR A 34 -13.54 -1.42 5.53
C THR A 34 -13.57 -1.71 7.03
N LEU A 35 -12.42 -1.87 7.69
CA LEU A 35 -12.34 -2.08 9.15
C LEU A 35 -12.95 -0.90 9.91
N ALA A 36 -12.61 0.32 9.52
CA ALA A 36 -13.17 1.52 10.13
C ALA A 36 -14.68 1.62 9.95
N ALA A 37 -15.21 1.31 8.76
CA ALA A 37 -16.64 1.31 8.49
C ALA A 37 -17.38 0.19 9.25
N ALA A 38 -16.82 -1.03 9.27
CA ALA A 38 -17.39 -2.16 10.00
C ALA A 38 -17.50 -1.87 11.50
N LEU A 39 -16.47 -1.25 12.10
CA LEU A 39 -16.46 -0.92 13.52
C LEU A 39 -17.28 0.35 13.83
N GLY A 40 -17.14 1.39 13.01
CA GLY A 40 -17.79 2.67 13.22
C GLY A 40 -19.30 2.64 12.99
N LEU A 41 -19.73 2.02 11.88
CA LEU A 41 -21.13 1.92 11.50
C LEU A 41 -21.75 0.61 11.98
N GLY A 42 -21.06 -0.52 11.82
CA GLY A 42 -21.59 -1.84 12.17
C GLY A 42 -21.73 -2.06 13.67
N LEU A 43 -20.74 -1.64 14.46
CA LEU A 43 -20.80 -1.69 15.94
C LEU A 43 -21.30 -0.37 16.57
N GLN A 44 -21.70 0.60 15.72
CA GLN A 44 -22.10 1.96 16.07
C GLN A 44 -21.06 2.76 16.89
N GLN A 45 -19.81 2.28 16.94
CA GLN A 45 -18.71 2.93 17.64
C GLN A 45 -18.04 3.98 16.73
N TRP A 46 -18.82 4.93 16.21
CA TRP A 46 -18.34 5.90 15.22
C TRP A 46 -17.04 6.66 15.62
N PRO A 47 -16.79 7.02 16.90
CA PRO A 47 -15.53 7.69 17.27
C PRO A 47 -14.34 6.74 17.13
N VAL A 48 -14.52 5.47 17.48
CA VAL A 48 -13.50 4.43 17.33
C VAL A 48 -13.23 4.17 15.85
N GLY A 49 -14.27 4.10 15.02
CA GLY A 49 -14.14 3.96 13.58
C GLY A 49 -13.34 5.10 12.94
N ILE A 50 -13.64 6.35 13.29
CA ILE A 50 -12.90 7.52 12.81
C ILE A 50 -11.44 7.50 13.30
N ALA A 51 -11.20 7.19 14.58
CA ALA A 51 -9.85 7.11 15.13
C ALA A 51 -9.01 6.05 14.40
N LEU A 52 -9.57 4.86 14.19
CA LEU A 52 -8.91 3.77 13.44
C LEU A 52 -8.62 4.18 12.00
N TRP A 53 -9.60 4.80 11.33
CA TRP A 53 -9.41 5.29 9.98
C TRP A 53 -8.27 6.31 9.91
N ALA A 54 -8.32 7.34 10.74
CA ALA A 54 -7.34 8.43 10.74
C ALA A 54 -5.92 7.93 11.06
N ILE A 55 -5.77 7.11 12.10
CA ILE A 55 -4.47 6.57 12.52
C ILE A 55 -3.94 5.59 11.45
N GLY A 56 -4.76 4.62 11.05
CA GLY A 56 -4.36 3.61 10.07
C GLY A 56 -4.03 4.20 8.70
N HIS A 57 -4.81 5.19 8.24
CA HIS A 57 -4.57 5.83 6.95
C HIS A 57 -3.34 6.74 7.00
N SER A 58 -3.16 7.51 8.08
CA SER A 58 -1.97 8.34 8.26
C SER A 58 -0.69 7.51 8.27
N LEU A 59 -0.70 6.38 8.99
CA LEU A 59 0.43 5.44 9.00
C LEU A 59 0.68 4.85 7.60
N ALA A 60 -0.37 4.48 6.87
CA ALA A 60 -0.24 3.93 5.53
C ALA A 60 0.34 4.96 4.53
N VAL A 61 -0.09 6.23 4.61
CA VAL A 61 0.46 7.33 3.80
C VAL A 61 1.92 7.61 4.19
N PHE A 62 2.25 7.61 5.48
CA PHE A 62 3.63 7.79 5.93
C PHE A 62 4.55 6.66 5.42
N ALA A 63 4.10 5.41 5.51
CA ALA A 63 4.83 4.25 5.01
C ALA A 63 5.03 4.33 3.49
N ALA A 64 3.99 4.62 2.72
CA ALA A 64 4.10 4.78 1.26
C ALA A 64 4.95 5.98 0.83
N ARG A 65 5.00 7.06 1.62
CA ARG A 65 5.95 8.16 1.40
C ARG A 65 7.41 7.73 1.60
N ARG A 66 7.69 6.74 2.45
CA ARG A 66 9.04 6.22 2.70
C ARG A 66 9.44 5.14 1.70
N ASP A 67 8.53 4.22 1.41
CA ASP A 67 8.71 3.16 0.44
C ASP A 67 7.33 2.79 -0.14
N PRO A 68 7.04 3.07 -1.41
CA PRO A 68 5.73 2.78 -1.98
C PRO A 68 5.50 1.28 -2.21
N GLU A 69 6.54 0.45 -2.23
CA GLU A 69 6.47 -1.00 -2.42
C GLU A 69 6.43 -1.79 -1.10
N PHE A 70 6.40 -1.10 0.05
CA PHE A 70 6.44 -1.72 1.38
C PHE A 70 5.39 -2.83 1.56
N ALA A 71 4.19 -2.63 0.99
CA ALA A 71 3.08 -3.56 1.11
C ALA A 71 3.39 -4.90 0.42
N ASN A 72 3.97 -4.86 -0.77
CA ASN A 72 4.34 -6.07 -1.53
C ASN A 72 5.45 -6.83 -0.82
N VAL A 73 6.44 -6.12 -0.27
CA VAL A 73 7.52 -6.71 0.53
C VAL A 73 6.98 -7.35 1.80
N LEU A 74 6.10 -6.65 2.53
CA LEU A 74 5.48 -7.16 3.76
C LEU A 74 4.64 -8.42 3.49
N ILE A 75 3.81 -8.41 2.45
CA ILE A 75 3.01 -9.58 2.05
C ILE A 75 3.92 -10.75 1.68
N ARG A 76 5.01 -10.48 0.93
CA ARG A 76 5.99 -11.50 0.59
C ARG A 76 6.64 -12.09 1.83
N HIS A 77 7.01 -11.24 2.79
CA HIS A 77 7.61 -11.66 4.05
C HIS A 77 6.65 -12.54 4.87
N LEU A 78 5.37 -12.14 4.99
CA LEU A 78 4.34 -12.93 5.67
C LEU A 78 4.07 -14.28 4.98
N ARG A 79 4.20 -14.33 3.64
CA ARG A 79 3.96 -15.54 2.85
C ARG A 79 5.17 -16.50 2.82
N GLN A 80 6.38 -15.98 3.02
CA GLN A 80 7.58 -16.80 3.10
C GLN A 80 7.57 -17.58 4.42
N LYS A 81 7.42 -18.91 4.34
CA LYS A 81 7.68 -19.80 5.48
C LYS A 81 9.14 -19.60 5.90
N GLY A 82 9.40 -19.49 7.20
CA GLY A 82 10.74 -19.26 7.78
C GLY A 82 11.77 -20.36 7.54
N TYR A 83 11.55 -21.26 6.59
CA TYR A 83 12.48 -22.32 6.21
C TYR A 83 13.82 -21.77 5.65
N LEU A 84 13.82 -20.53 5.14
CA LEU A 84 15.02 -19.83 4.66
C LEU A 84 15.44 -18.65 5.57
N ALA A 85 14.97 -18.61 6.83
CA ALA A 85 15.47 -17.62 7.78
C ALA A 85 16.89 -18.01 8.19
N CYS A 86 17.87 -17.16 7.88
CA CYS A 86 19.24 -17.27 8.40
C CYS A 86 19.33 -16.65 9.79
#